data_AF-A0A973RPK0-F1
#
_entry.id   AF-A0A973RPK0-F1
#
_cell.length_a   1.000
_cell.length_b   1.000
_cell.length_c   1.000
_cell.angle_alpha   90.00
_cell.angle_beta   90.00
_cell.angle_gamma   90.00
#
_symmetry.space_group_name_H-M   'P 1'
#
loop_
_entity.id
_entity.type
_entity.pdbx_description
1 polymer ?
#
loop_
_entity_poly.entity_id
_entity_poly.type
_entity_poly.pdbx_seq_one_letter_code
_entity_poly.pdbx_strand_id
1 'polypeptide(L)'
;LELRAAEGTRPVIRLLDWYSNRPDALNIRAVQEDCAPHERPRIVLDGLLVAGRGINVTGPMGAVVVRHSTLVPGWSLEPECEPHSPEEPSIVLDRTTACLQIEHSILGTIEVIGDEVSEDPLDIHLRDSILDATGHDREALSAPDCRHAHAVLHVHRTTVIGEVHTHAVEIAENSVFTGRLNVARRGIGCLRYSAVPAGSRTPRRHRCTAVRPLFASVRYGTPWYGQLADRGPEEIRRGADDGAEMGAFHDLYRPQREDGLRARLAEYTPAGADAGIFFVT
;
A
#
# COMPACT_ATOMS: atom_id res chain seq x y z
N LEU A 1 -10.78 5.90 19.46
CA LEU A 1 -10.62 7.30 18.99
C LEU A 1 -10.75 7.32 17.47
N GLU A 2 -11.47 8.28 16.90
CA GLU A 2 -11.61 8.45 15.45
C GLU A 2 -11.30 9.89 15.08
N LEU A 3 -10.36 10.09 14.14
CA LEU A 3 -10.04 11.35 13.50
C LEU A 3 -10.50 11.26 12.05
N ARG A 4 -11.57 11.97 11.72
CA ARG A 4 -12.24 11.89 10.43
C ARG A 4 -12.37 13.27 9.80
N ALA A 5 -12.07 13.36 8.51
CA ALA A 5 -12.35 14.52 7.69
C ALA A 5 -13.86 14.76 7.53
N ALA A 6 -14.26 16.03 7.46
CA ALA A 6 -15.64 16.36 7.12
C ALA A 6 -15.92 15.97 5.66
N GLU A 7 -17.20 15.71 5.34
CA GLU A 7 -17.63 15.33 4.00
C GLU A 7 -17.20 16.36 2.95
N GLY A 8 -16.67 15.88 1.81
CA GLY A 8 -16.17 16.73 0.74
C GLY A 8 -14.88 17.49 1.06
N THR A 9 -14.28 17.28 2.24
CA THR A 9 -13.03 17.94 2.64
C THR A 9 -11.88 16.95 2.72
N ARG A 10 -10.66 17.47 2.51
CA ARG A 10 -9.42 16.71 2.68
C ARG A 10 -8.41 17.51 3.49
N PRO A 11 -8.51 17.49 4.83
CA PRO A 11 -7.63 18.25 5.68
C PRO A 11 -6.19 17.75 5.56
N VAL A 12 -5.26 18.70 5.49
CA VAL A 12 -3.82 18.45 5.46
C VAL A 12 -3.25 18.67 6.85
N ILE A 13 -2.74 17.61 7.46
CA ILE A 13 -1.95 17.64 8.69
C ILE A 13 -0.48 17.71 8.26
N ARG A 14 0.08 18.91 8.29
CA ARG A 14 1.51 19.12 8.03
C ARG A 14 2.25 19.13 9.36
N LEU A 15 3.04 18.09 9.60
CA LEU A 15 3.92 18.01 10.77
C LEU A 15 5.18 18.81 10.45
N LEU A 16 5.46 19.85 11.24
CA LEU A 16 6.56 20.79 11.02
C LEU A 16 7.73 20.49 11.95
N ASP A 17 8.94 20.72 11.43
CA ASP A 17 10.20 20.65 12.19
C ASP A 17 10.36 21.89 13.05
N TRP A 18 9.81 21.87 14.26
CA TRP A 18 10.04 22.99 15.19
C TRP A 18 11.35 22.82 15.98
N TYR A 19 11.87 21.58 16.08
CA TYR A 19 13.13 21.28 16.76
C TYR A 19 14.03 20.33 15.95
N SER A 20 15.24 20.79 15.63
CA SER A 20 16.21 20.09 14.76
C SER A 20 16.73 18.73 15.25
N ASN A 21 16.23 18.18 16.37
CA ASN A 21 16.78 16.98 17.01
C ASN A 21 15.73 16.07 17.70
N ARG A 22 14.44 16.21 17.39
CA ARG A 22 13.43 15.24 17.85
C ARG A 22 12.63 14.68 16.67
N PRO A 23 12.24 13.39 16.72
CA PRO A 23 11.25 12.88 15.80
C PRO A 23 9.90 13.53 16.14
N ASP A 24 9.57 14.65 15.50
CA ASP A 24 8.27 15.34 15.59
C ASP A 24 7.19 14.57 14.81
N ALA A 25 7.25 13.23 14.84
CA ALA A 25 6.25 12.34 14.28
C ALA A 25 4.92 12.50 15.04
N LEU A 26 3.81 12.16 14.38
CA LEU A 26 2.54 12.04 15.08
C LEU A 26 2.61 10.80 15.97
N ASN A 27 2.80 11.02 17.28
CA ASN A 27 2.94 9.95 18.25
C ASN A 27 1.58 9.49 18.76
N ILE A 28 1.24 8.22 18.51
CA ILE A 28 0.07 7.53 19.04
C ILE A 28 0.59 6.53 20.08
N ARG A 29 0.29 6.79 21.35
CA ARG A 29 0.74 5.97 22.48
C ARG A 29 -0.44 5.45 23.29
N ALA A 30 -0.46 4.15 23.56
CA ALA A 30 -1.29 3.60 24.63
C ALA A 30 -0.76 4.07 25.99
N VAL A 31 -1.63 4.68 26.82
CA VAL A 31 -1.25 5.23 28.13
C VAL A 31 -1.16 4.14 29.20
N GLN A 32 -1.94 3.07 29.06
CA GLN A 32 -1.97 1.92 29.97
C GLN A 32 -1.23 0.74 29.35
N GLU A 33 -0.28 0.17 30.11
CA GLU A 33 0.54 -0.97 29.69
C GLU A 33 -0.16 -2.31 29.98
N ASP A 34 -0.97 -2.37 31.04
CA ASP A 34 -1.70 -3.57 31.47
C ASP A 34 -3.19 -3.51 31.08
N CYS A 35 -3.48 -3.70 29.79
CA CYS A 35 -4.85 -3.86 29.30
C CYS A 35 -5.04 -5.24 28.66
N ALA A 36 -6.16 -5.90 28.99
CA ALA A 36 -6.50 -7.18 28.36
C ALA A 36 -6.66 -6.97 26.84
N PRO A 37 -6.37 -7.98 25.99
CA PRO A 37 -6.38 -7.80 24.53
C PRO A 37 -7.67 -7.20 23.96
N HIS A 38 -8.82 -7.49 24.55
CA HIS A 38 -10.13 -6.99 24.12
C HIS A 38 -10.44 -5.55 24.57
N GLU A 39 -9.67 -5.00 25.49
CA GLU A 39 -9.80 -3.63 26.00
C GLU A 39 -8.77 -2.68 25.36
N ARG A 40 -7.88 -3.21 24.52
CA ARG A 40 -6.82 -2.42 23.90
C ARG A 40 -7.41 -1.30 23.03
N PRO A 41 -6.85 -0.08 23.13
CA PRO A 41 -7.38 1.07 22.42
C PRO A 41 -7.25 0.91 20.90
N ARG A 42 -8.25 1.43 20.18
CA ARG A 42 -8.27 1.53 18.72
C ARG A 42 -8.26 2.99 18.29
N ILE A 43 -7.49 3.28 17.24
CA ILE A 43 -7.53 4.57 16.53
C ILE A 43 -7.91 4.39 15.06
N VAL A 44 -8.69 5.33 14.54
CA VAL A 44 -9.09 5.39 13.13
C VAL A 44 -8.74 6.76 12.56
N LEU A 45 -8.02 6.77 11.44
CA LEU A 45 -7.69 7.95 10.63
C LEU A 45 -8.44 7.84 9.30
N ASP A 46 -9.33 8.80 9.02
CA ASP A 46 -10.26 8.74 7.88
C ASP A 46 -10.25 10.05 7.08
N GLY A 47 -9.90 9.96 5.80
CA GLY A 47 -9.95 11.10 4.88
C GLY A 47 -8.84 12.14 5.07
N LEU A 48 -7.74 11.79 5.73
CA LEU A 48 -6.69 12.73 6.11
C LEU A 48 -5.53 12.69 5.11
N LEU A 49 -4.87 13.84 4.89
CA LEU A 49 -3.56 13.90 4.24
C LEU A 49 -2.53 14.29 5.29
N VAL A 50 -1.57 13.41 5.57
CA VAL A 50 -0.45 13.68 6.49
C VAL A 50 0.83 13.84 5.69
N ALA A 51 1.54 14.93 5.94
CA ALA A 51 2.79 15.27 5.26
C ALA A 51 3.82 15.85 6.24
N GLY A 52 5.07 15.95 5.78
CA GLY A 52 6.19 16.44 6.57
C GLY A 52 6.87 15.35 7.41
N ARG A 53 6.09 14.50 8.11
CA ARG A 53 6.62 13.39 8.92
C ARG A 53 5.68 12.19 8.96
N GLY A 54 6.19 11.07 9.46
CA GLY A 54 5.45 9.83 9.69
C GLY A 54 4.62 9.81 10.98
N ILE A 55 3.97 8.67 11.19
CA ILE A 55 3.19 8.32 12.37
C ILE A 55 3.97 7.28 13.17
N ASN A 56 4.13 7.50 14.46
CA ASN A 56 4.77 6.53 15.36
C ASN A 56 3.72 5.96 16.31
N VAL A 57 3.59 4.63 16.35
CA VAL A 57 2.63 3.92 17.19
C VAL A 57 3.40 3.08 18.22
N THR A 58 3.11 3.32 19.50
CA THR A 58 3.80 2.66 20.62
C THR A 58 2.84 2.13 21.68
N GLY A 59 3.24 1.04 22.32
CA GLY A 59 2.51 0.42 23.43
C GLY A 59 1.39 -0.52 22.98
N PRO A 60 0.65 -1.12 23.94
CA PRO A 60 -0.37 -2.12 23.65
C PRO A 60 -1.61 -1.50 23.01
N MET A 61 -1.65 -1.49 21.70
CA MET A 61 -2.77 -1.00 20.88
C MET A 61 -3.54 -2.17 20.30
N GLY A 62 -4.85 -2.03 20.16
CA GLY A 62 -5.70 -3.08 19.58
C GLY A 62 -5.67 -3.01 18.05
N ALA A 63 -5.91 -1.83 17.51
CA ALA A 63 -5.86 -1.60 16.07
C ALA A 63 -5.55 -0.15 15.71
N VAL A 64 -4.83 0.03 14.60
CA VAL A 64 -4.61 1.31 13.92
C VAL A 64 -5.21 1.19 12.54
N VAL A 65 -6.27 1.96 12.27
CA VAL A 65 -6.99 1.90 10.99
C VAL A 65 -6.74 3.19 10.22
N VAL A 66 -6.20 3.07 9.01
CA VAL A 66 -5.97 4.18 8.09
C VAL A 66 -6.83 3.94 6.86
N ARG A 67 -7.84 4.80 6.66
CA ARG A 67 -8.75 4.69 5.52
C ARG A 67 -8.90 6.00 4.77
N HIS A 68 -9.05 5.93 3.44
CA HIS A 68 -9.20 7.10 2.57
C HIS A 68 -8.15 8.19 2.80
N SER A 69 -6.97 7.80 3.28
CA SER A 69 -5.96 8.73 3.78
C SER A 69 -4.69 8.64 2.93
N THR A 70 -3.89 9.70 2.96
CA THR A 70 -2.56 9.69 2.35
C THR A 70 -1.52 10.09 3.38
N LEU A 71 -0.60 9.18 3.67
CA LEU A 71 0.67 9.50 4.29
C LEU A 71 1.67 9.67 3.15
N VAL A 72 2.08 10.91 2.90
CA VAL A 72 2.83 11.28 1.69
C VAL A 72 4.15 10.51 1.60
N PRO A 73 4.36 9.68 0.56
CA PRO A 73 5.64 9.01 0.33
C PRO A 73 6.78 10.02 0.22
N GLY A 74 7.84 9.84 1.01
CA GLY A 74 8.96 10.78 1.05
C GLY A 74 8.64 12.17 1.63
N TRP A 75 7.49 12.32 2.29
CA TRP A 75 7.06 13.46 3.12
C TRP A 75 6.89 14.83 2.42
N SER A 76 7.10 14.92 1.10
CA SER A 76 7.10 16.20 0.39
C SER A 76 5.79 16.50 -0.33
N LEU A 77 5.29 17.71 -0.10
CA LEU A 77 4.21 18.35 -0.87
C LEU A 77 4.72 19.59 -1.61
N GLU A 78 6.02 19.67 -1.89
CA GLU A 78 6.58 20.75 -2.72
C GLU A 78 5.97 20.69 -4.15
N PRO A 79 6.03 21.78 -4.94
CA PRO A 79 5.34 21.84 -6.24
C PRO A 79 5.67 20.67 -7.18
N GLU A 80 6.88 20.14 -7.08
CA GLU A 80 7.36 18.99 -7.85
C GLU A 80 7.09 17.65 -7.15
N CYS A 81 6.68 17.64 -5.88
CA CYS A 81 6.47 16.45 -5.05
C CYS A 81 7.68 15.49 -5.07
N GLU A 82 8.90 16.03 -5.18
CA GLU A 82 10.11 15.23 -5.05
C GLU A 82 10.27 14.78 -3.59
N PRO A 83 10.58 13.50 -3.35
CA PRO A 83 10.62 12.99 -2.00
C PRO A 83 11.78 13.66 -1.24
N HIS A 84 11.44 14.37 -0.16
CA HIS A 84 12.42 15.09 0.66
C HIS A 84 13.18 14.12 1.57
N SER A 85 12.47 13.10 2.06
CA SER A 85 13.00 12.09 2.97
C SER A 85 12.62 10.69 2.47
N PRO A 86 13.23 10.22 1.38
CA PRO A 86 12.78 9.02 0.67
C PRO A 86 13.11 7.71 1.43
N GLU A 87 13.94 7.77 2.46
CA GLU A 87 14.30 6.63 3.32
C GLU A 87 13.49 6.61 4.63
N GLU A 88 12.76 7.68 4.91
CA GLU A 88 12.08 7.80 6.19
C GLU A 88 10.69 7.12 6.18
N PRO A 89 10.36 6.33 7.21
CA PRO A 89 9.10 5.62 7.27
C PRO A 89 7.90 6.55 7.51
N SER A 90 6.81 6.30 6.77
CA SER A 90 5.53 6.95 7.00
C SER A 90 4.78 6.40 8.20
N ILE A 91 4.97 5.12 8.53
CA ILE A 91 4.44 4.50 9.75
C ILE A 91 5.55 3.71 10.42
N VAL A 92 5.77 3.97 11.71
CA VAL A 92 6.63 3.17 12.58
C VAL A 92 5.76 2.50 13.62
N LEU A 93 5.86 1.18 13.71
CA LEU A 93 5.23 0.35 14.73
C LEU A 93 6.33 -0.09 15.71
N ASP A 94 6.51 0.63 16.82
CA ASP A 94 7.53 0.33 17.84
C ASP A 94 6.91 -0.39 19.04
N ARG A 95 7.31 -1.66 19.23
CA ARG A 95 6.91 -2.56 20.33
C ARG A 95 5.44 -2.43 20.66
N THR A 96 4.63 -2.66 19.62
CA THR A 96 3.19 -2.52 19.64
C THR A 96 2.54 -3.81 19.20
N THR A 97 1.39 -4.09 19.79
CA THR A 97 0.53 -5.23 19.45
C THR A 97 -0.61 -4.83 18.50
N ALA A 98 -0.50 -3.65 17.87
CA ALA A 98 -1.51 -3.12 16.97
C ALA A 98 -1.69 -4.00 15.72
N CYS A 99 -2.95 -4.36 15.44
CA CYS A 99 -3.35 -4.75 14.09
C CYS A 99 -3.41 -3.48 13.21
N LEU A 100 -2.54 -3.37 12.21
CA LEU A 100 -2.52 -2.26 11.26
C LEU A 100 -3.47 -2.59 10.09
N GLN A 101 -4.50 -1.78 9.89
CA GLN A 101 -5.48 -1.95 8.82
C GLN A 101 -5.46 -0.73 7.91
N ILE A 102 -5.18 -0.95 6.63
CA ILE A 102 -5.03 0.10 5.64
C ILE A 102 -5.99 -0.20 4.50
N GLU A 103 -6.89 0.75 4.24
CA GLU A 103 -7.94 0.60 3.23
C GLU A 103 -8.01 1.87 2.37
N HIS A 104 -8.07 1.74 1.04
CA HIS A 104 -8.25 2.87 0.13
C HIS A 104 -7.29 4.05 0.39
N SER A 105 -6.02 3.75 0.68
CA SER A 105 -5.06 4.73 1.17
C SER A 105 -3.73 4.68 0.41
N ILE A 106 -2.99 5.79 0.46
CA ILE A 106 -1.62 5.89 -0.06
C ILE A 106 -0.69 6.04 1.12
N LEU A 107 0.36 5.24 1.18
CA LEU A 107 1.33 5.24 2.27
C LEU A 107 2.75 5.24 1.72
N GLY A 108 3.65 5.90 2.42
CA GLY A 108 5.07 5.60 2.32
C GLY A 108 5.47 4.37 3.12
N THR A 109 6.77 4.14 3.26
CA THR A 109 7.37 2.99 3.96
C THR A 109 6.77 2.72 5.34
N ILE A 110 6.58 1.44 5.66
CA ILE A 110 6.17 0.96 6.99
C ILE A 110 7.37 0.26 7.63
N GLU A 111 7.76 0.70 8.83
CA GLU A 111 8.80 0.05 9.62
C GLU A 111 8.19 -0.63 10.85
N VAL A 112 8.59 -1.87 11.11
CA VAL A 112 8.14 -2.67 12.25
C VAL A 112 9.32 -2.96 13.18
N ILE A 113 9.29 -2.36 14.37
CA ILE A 113 10.26 -2.58 15.43
C ILE A 113 9.58 -3.45 16.51
N GLY A 114 9.47 -4.75 16.24
CA GLY A 114 8.81 -5.71 17.13
C GLY A 114 9.74 -6.33 18.17
N ASP A 115 9.20 -6.83 19.28
CA ASP A 115 9.88 -7.74 20.19
C ASP A 115 9.65 -9.20 19.74
N GLU A 116 10.56 -9.72 18.92
CA GLU A 116 10.50 -11.10 18.37
C GLU A 116 10.55 -12.19 19.46
N VAL A 117 10.94 -11.86 20.69
CA VAL A 117 11.13 -12.81 21.78
C VAL A 117 9.86 -12.97 22.61
N SER A 118 9.16 -11.86 22.85
CA SER A 118 8.05 -11.82 23.81
C SER A 118 6.66 -11.77 23.17
N GLU A 119 6.56 -11.36 21.90
CA GLU A 119 5.28 -11.10 21.25
C GLU A 119 5.08 -11.89 19.95
N ASP A 120 3.82 -12.23 19.67
CA ASP A 120 3.43 -12.80 18.38
C ASP A 120 3.61 -11.77 17.25
N PRO A 121 3.86 -12.21 16.00
CA PRO A 121 3.98 -11.29 14.87
C PRO A 121 2.69 -10.49 14.66
N LEU A 122 2.83 -9.19 14.39
CA LEU A 122 1.69 -8.30 14.24
C LEU A 122 0.98 -8.47 12.89
N ASP A 123 -0.33 -8.33 12.86
CA ASP A 123 -1.10 -8.39 11.61
C ASP A 123 -1.10 -7.04 10.88
N ILE A 124 -0.70 -7.05 9.61
CA ILE A 124 -0.82 -5.90 8.68
C ILE A 124 -1.78 -6.26 7.56
N HIS A 125 -2.90 -5.56 7.46
CA HIS A 125 -3.85 -5.66 6.37
C HIS A 125 -3.71 -4.47 5.43
N LEU A 126 -3.40 -4.75 4.16
CA LEU A 126 -3.37 -3.79 3.06
C LEU A 126 -4.49 -4.12 2.09
N ARG A 127 -5.42 -3.20 1.87
CA ARG A 127 -6.56 -3.37 0.96
C ARG A 127 -6.74 -2.15 0.09
N ASP A 128 -6.89 -2.34 -1.22
CA ASP A 128 -7.28 -1.25 -2.14
C ASP A 128 -6.34 -0.05 -2.06
N SER A 129 -5.06 -0.29 -1.79
CA SER A 129 -4.12 0.73 -1.34
C SER A 129 -2.82 0.74 -2.14
N ILE A 130 -2.06 1.83 -2.00
CA ILE A 130 -0.71 1.96 -2.55
C ILE A 130 0.26 2.09 -1.37
N LEU A 131 1.27 1.23 -1.34
CA LEU A 131 2.40 1.32 -0.44
C LEU A 131 3.65 1.63 -1.28
N ASP A 132 4.28 2.78 -1.05
CA ASP A 132 5.33 3.31 -1.92
C ASP A 132 6.57 3.76 -1.15
N ALA A 133 7.66 3.01 -1.31
CA ALA A 133 8.97 3.33 -0.75
C ALA A 133 9.73 4.39 -1.55
N THR A 134 9.11 5.07 -2.52
CA THR A 134 9.71 6.03 -3.47
C THR A 134 10.74 5.43 -4.43
N GLY A 135 10.88 4.11 -4.44
CA GLY A 135 11.81 3.36 -5.29
C GLY A 135 11.53 1.86 -5.24
N HIS A 136 11.93 1.13 -6.29
CA HIS A 136 11.66 -0.31 -6.39
C HIS A 136 12.60 -1.18 -5.55
N ASP A 137 13.78 -0.66 -5.22
CA ASP A 137 14.87 -1.28 -4.49
C ASP A 137 14.95 -0.84 -3.02
N ARG A 138 14.03 0.04 -2.60
CA ARG A 138 13.89 0.53 -1.22
C ARG A 138 12.91 -0.32 -0.43
N GLU A 139 13.06 -0.41 0.88
CA GLU A 139 12.09 -1.13 1.70
C GLU A 139 10.77 -0.37 1.81
N ALA A 140 9.70 -0.99 1.34
CA ALA A 140 8.33 -0.58 1.57
C ALA A 140 7.79 -1.11 2.90
N LEU A 141 8.24 -2.30 3.31
CA LEU A 141 7.96 -2.91 4.60
C LEU A 141 9.17 -3.70 5.08
N SER A 142 9.72 -3.34 6.25
CA SER A 142 10.83 -4.06 6.87
C SER A 142 10.89 -3.82 8.38
N ALA A 143 11.74 -4.61 9.05
CA ALA A 143 12.30 -4.22 10.34
C ALA A 143 13.57 -3.37 10.11
N PRO A 144 14.10 -2.70 11.16
CA PRO A 144 15.38 -2.00 11.09
C PRO A 144 16.51 -2.87 10.52
N ASP A 145 17.49 -2.23 9.87
CA ASP A 145 18.60 -2.90 9.17
C ASP A 145 18.16 -3.87 8.06
N CYS A 146 17.05 -3.55 7.37
CA CYS A 146 16.54 -4.34 6.24
C CYS A 146 16.17 -5.79 6.62
N ARG A 147 15.82 -6.01 7.89
CA ARG A 147 15.43 -7.33 8.41
C ARG A 147 13.97 -7.63 8.06
N HIS A 148 13.57 -8.89 8.26
CA HIS A 148 12.18 -9.28 8.11
C HIS A 148 11.38 -8.63 9.24
N ALA A 149 10.39 -7.80 8.89
CA ALA A 149 9.42 -7.29 9.84
C ALA A 149 8.75 -8.47 10.57
N HIS A 150 8.66 -8.41 11.90
CA HIS A 150 7.92 -9.39 12.70
C HIS A 150 6.41 -9.19 12.55
N ALA A 151 5.93 -9.40 11.32
CA ALA A 151 4.57 -9.12 10.88
C ALA A 151 4.03 -10.21 9.94
N VAL A 152 2.74 -10.51 10.09
CA VAL A 152 1.96 -11.31 9.14
C VAL A 152 1.23 -10.36 8.21
N LEU A 153 1.53 -10.47 6.91
CA LEU A 153 0.97 -9.59 5.90
C LEU A 153 -0.25 -10.21 5.22
N HIS A 154 -1.31 -9.42 5.08
CA HIS A 154 -2.54 -9.73 4.35
C HIS A 154 -2.77 -8.66 3.29
N VAL A 155 -2.61 -9.00 2.02
CA VAL A 155 -2.65 -8.04 0.91
C VAL A 155 -3.79 -8.35 -0.04
N HIS A 156 -4.65 -7.37 -0.29
CA HIS A 156 -5.77 -7.48 -1.23
C HIS A 156 -5.75 -6.27 -2.16
N ARG A 157 -5.78 -6.50 -3.48
CA ARG A 157 -5.93 -5.43 -4.48
C ARG A 157 -5.05 -4.21 -4.17
N THR A 158 -3.76 -4.46 -3.90
CA THR A 158 -2.83 -3.40 -3.44
C THR A 158 -1.64 -3.35 -4.38
N THR A 159 -1.12 -2.14 -4.60
CA THR A 159 0.11 -1.91 -5.35
C THR A 159 1.23 -1.57 -4.37
N VAL A 160 2.29 -2.37 -4.34
CA VAL A 160 3.47 -2.16 -3.52
C VAL A 160 4.67 -1.78 -4.39
N ILE A 161 5.15 -0.55 -4.23
CA ILE A 161 6.33 -0.01 -4.88
C ILE A 161 7.48 -0.06 -3.87
N GLY A 162 8.39 -1.02 -4.07
CA GLY A 162 9.51 -1.29 -3.16
C GLY A 162 9.61 -2.75 -2.75
N GLU A 163 10.66 -3.08 -2.01
CA GLU A 163 10.90 -4.39 -1.42
C GLU A 163 10.07 -4.59 -0.15
N VAL A 164 9.66 -5.83 0.08
CA VAL A 164 8.90 -6.23 1.26
C VAL A 164 9.64 -7.36 1.95
N HIS A 165 10.04 -7.14 3.20
CA HIS A 165 10.69 -8.11 4.06
C HIS A 165 9.79 -8.37 5.26
N THR A 166 9.15 -9.54 5.31
CA THR A 166 8.12 -9.84 6.34
C THR A 166 8.25 -11.25 6.89
N HIS A 167 7.75 -11.46 8.11
CA HIS A 167 7.79 -12.76 8.77
C HIS A 167 6.97 -13.80 8.01
N ALA A 168 5.71 -13.49 7.71
CA ALA A 168 4.81 -14.34 6.93
C ALA A 168 3.89 -13.51 6.03
N VAL A 169 3.36 -14.15 4.99
CA VAL A 169 2.27 -13.60 4.16
C VAL A 169 1.15 -14.62 4.20
N GLU A 170 0.07 -14.32 4.90
CA GLU A 170 -1.08 -15.22 5.02
C GLU A 170 -1.83 -15.29 3.68
N ILE A 171 -2.08 -14.13 3.09
CA ILE A 171 -2.74 -14.01 1.80
C ILE A 171 -2.19 -12.79 1.06
N ALA A 172 -1.93 -12.95 -0.23
CA ALA A 172 -1.74 -11.83 -1.16
C ALA A 172 -2.53 -12.12 -2.44
N GLU A 173 -3.56 -11.33 -2.70
CA GLU A 173 -4.48 -11.52 -3.82
C GLU A 173 -4.65 -10.28 -4.70
N ASN A 174 -4.80 -10.48 -6.01
CA ASN A 174 -5.05 -9.43 -6.99
C ASN A 174 -4.10 -8.23 -6.84
N SER A 175 -2.86 -8.46 -6.41
CA SER A 175 -1.94 -7.42 -5.97
C SER A 175 -0.69 -7.36 -6.83
N VAL A 176 -0.06 -6.18 -6.88
CA VAL A 176 1.13 -5.93 -7.69
C VAL A 176 2.28 -5.55 -6.78
N PHE A 177 3.39 -6.27 -6.90
CA PHE A 177 4.64 -5.96 -6.22
C PHE A 177 5.68 -5.58 -7.28
N THR A 178 6.33 -4.43 -7.12
CA THR A 178 7.37 -4.00 -8.06
C THR A 178 8.77 -4.39 -7.60
N GLY A 179 8.99 -4.42 -6.28
CA GLY A 179 10.23 -4.86 -5.65
C GLY A 179 10.14 -6.31 -5.16
N ARG A 180 11.25 -6.82 -4.63
CA ARG A 180 11.32 -8.21 -4.18
C ARG A 180 10.48 -8.43 -2.93
N LEU A 181 9.75 -9.53 -2.91
CA LEU A 181 9.02 -10.01 -1.73
C LEU A 181 9.83 -11.13 -1.05
N ASN A 182 10.35 -10.84 0.13
CA ASN A 182 11.13 -11.74 0.98
C ASN A 182 10.33 -12.15 2.22
N VAL A 183 9.92 -13.42 2.26
CA VAL A 183 9.12 -13.99 3.34
C VAL A 183 9.96 -15.00 4.12
N ALA A 184 10.05 -14.84 5.44
CA ALA A 184 10.81 -15.74 6.29
C ALA A 184 10.13 -17.12 6.40
N ARG A 185 8.82 -17.16 6.71
CA ARG A 185 8.01 -18.37 6.88
C ARG A 185 7.16 -18.66 5.64
N ARG A 186 7.77 -19.29 4.64
CA ARG A 186 7.12 -19.63 3.34
C ARG A 186 6.10 -20.77 3.41
N GLY A 187 6.03 -21.48 4.54
CA GLY A 187 5.06 -22.57 4.76
C GLY A 187 3.67 -22.08 5.16
N ILE A 188 3.53 -20.79 5.44
CA ILE A 188 2.29 -20.14 5.84
C ILE A 188 1.74 -19.36 4.64
N GLY A 189 0.42 -19.47 4.43
CA GLY A 189 -0.30 -18.68 3.46
C GLY A 189 -0.03 -18.97 1.97
N CYS A 190 -0.54 -18.09 1.12
CA CYS A 190 -0.34 -18.17 -0.32
C CYS A 190 -0.48 -16.82 -1.04
N LEU A 191 0.12 -16.75 -2.24
CA LEU A 191 -0.13 -15.70 -3.21
C LEU A 191 -1.06 -16.23 -4.30
N ARG A 192 -2.05 -15.43 -4.68
CA ARG A 192 -2.98 -15.75 -5.77
C ARG A 192 -3.19 -14.57 -6.69
N TYR A 193 -3.27 -14.81 -8.00
CA TYR A 193 -3.61 -13.78 -9.01
C TYR A 193 -2.83 -12.46 -8.84
N SER A 194 -1.54 -12.57 -8.50
CA SER A 194 -0.70 -11.43 -8.14
C SER A 194 0.55 -11.37 -9.01
N ALA A 195 1.06 -10.17 -9.24
CA ALA A 195 2.30 -9.93 -9.96
C ALA A 195 3.44 -9.76 -8.96
N VAL A 196 4.44 -10.64 -9.03
CA VAL A 196 5.61 -10.59 -8.12
C VAL A 196 6.90 -10.82 -8.89
N PRO A 197 7.95 -9.99 -8.72
CA PRO A 197 9.16 -10.10 -9.49
C PRO A 197 9.86 -11.45 -9.32
N ALA A 198 10.57 -11.86 -10.37
CA ALA A 198 11.48 -12.99 -10.31
C ALA A 198 12.53 -12.79 -9.19
N GLY A 199 12.98 -13.89 -8.57
CA GLY A 199 13.91 -13.85 -7.43
C GLY A 199 13.25 -13.60 -6.06
N SER A 200 11.96 -13.27 -6.00
CA SER A 200 11.23 -13.12 -4.73
C SER A 200 11.07 -14.44 -3.98
N ARG A 201 11.33 -14.43 -2.67
CA ARG A 201 11.15 -15.57 -1.75
C ARG A 201 9.75 -15.54 -1.16
N THR A 202 8.78 -16.15 -1.84
CA THR A 202 7.36 -16.11 -1.44
C THR A 202 6.87 -17.46 -0.91
N PRO A 203 5.69 -17.51 -0.26
CA PRO A 203 4.93 -18.75 -0.07
C PRO A 203 4.39 -19.27 -1.42
N ARG A 204 3.52 -20.29 -1.37
CA ARG A 204 2.94 -20.94 -2.55
C ARG A 204 2.26 -19.91 -3.46
N ARG A 205 2.54 -19.99 -4.76
CA ARG A 205 1.94 -19.14 -5.79
C ARG A 205 0.84 -19.88 -6.54
N HIS A 206 -0.30 -19.24 -6.75
CA HIS A 206 -1.42 -19.72 -7.55
C HIS A 206 -1.73 -18.67 -8.63
N ARG A 207 -1.57 -19.03 -9.92
CA ARG A 207 -1.84 -18.12 -11.05
C ARG A 207 -1.18 -16.73 -10.90
N CYS A 208 0.02 -16.69 -10.35
CA CYS A 208 0.81 -15.47 -10.23
C CYS A 208 1.69 -15.31 -11.48
N THR A 209 1.95 -14.06 -11.84
CA THR A 209 2.87 -13.70 -12.93
C THR A 209 4.15 -13.07 -12.37
N ALA A 210 5.24 -13.21 -13.11
CA ALA A 210 6.50 -12.52 -12.82
C ALA A 210 6.81 -11.41 -13.84
N VAL A 211 5.84 -11.10 -14.71
CA VAL A 211 5.94 -9.99 -15.66
C VAL A 211 6.07 -8.68 -14.89
N ARG A 212 6.97 -7.80 -15.36
CA ARG A 212 7.16 -6.49 -14.74
C ARG A 212 5.96 -5.59 -15.02
N PRO A 213 5.32 -5.00 -14.00
CA PRO A 213 4.25 -4.03 -14.21
C PRO A 213 4.77 -2.77 -14.91
N LEU A 214 3.93 -2.22 -15.79
CA LEU A 214 4.14 -0.93 -16.43
C LEU A 214 3.11 0.04 -15.88
N PHE A 215 3.58 1.13 -15.28
CA PHE A 215 2.73 2.19 -14.74
C PHE A 215 2.74 3.40 -15.66
N ALA A 216 1.62 4.12 -15.73
CA ALA A 216 1.55 5.43 -16.36
C ALA A 216 2.42 6.45 -15.59
N SER A 217 2.41 6.38 -14.26
CA SER A 217 3.35 7.09 -13.40
C SER A 217 3.53 6.37 -12.07
N VAL A 218 4.76 6.39 -11.55
CA VAL A 218 5.11 5.99 -10.18
C VAL A 218 5.51 7.17 -9.30
N ARG A 219 5.41 8.40 -9.82
CA ARG A 219 5.75 9.61 -9.09
C ARG A 219 4.53 10.14 -8.35
N TYR A 220 4.62 10.21 -7.03
CA TYR A 220 3.60 10.84 -6.21
C TYR A 220 3.39 12.31 -6.66
N GLY A 221 2.14 12.78 -6.62
CA GLY A 221 1.76 14.13 -7.10
C GLY A 221 1.36 14.20 -8.58
N THR A 222 1.60 13.14 -9.36
CA THR A 222 1.10 13.08 -10.74
C THR A 222 -0.34 12.54 -10.81
N PRO A 223 -1.18 12.99 -11.78
CA PRO A 223 -2.57 12.52 -11.89
C PRO A 223 -2.72 11.01 -12.11
N TRP A 224 -1.70 10.36 -12.69
CA TRP A 224 -1.69 8.95 -13.07
C TRP A 224 -0.93 8.07 -12.08
N TYR A 225 -0.63 8.61 -10.89
CA TYR A 225 0.17 7.94 -9.88
C TYR A 225 -0.40 6.57 -9.51
N GLY A 226 0.44 5.55 -9.63
CA GLY A 226 0.12 4.16 -9.31
C GLY A 226 -0.80 3.46 -10.30
N GLN A 227 -1.27 4.15 -11.35
CA GLN A 227 -2.12 3.54 -12.37
C GLN A 227 -1.27 2.70 -13.34
N LEU A 228 -1.74 1.49 -13.64
CA LEU A 228 -1.18 0.69 -14.74
C LEU A 228 -1.35 1.44 -16.06
N ALA A 229 -0.32 1.38 -16.91
CA ALA A 229 -0.35 1.97 -18.23
C ALA A 229 -1.29 1.20 -19.17
N ASP A 230 -2.00 1.90 -20.05
CA ASP A 230 -2.95 1.27 -20.99
C ASP A 230 -2.26 0.33 -21.99
N ARG A 231 -0.98 0.53 -22.29
CA ARG A 231 -0.20 -0.41 -23.13
C ARG A 231 0.64 -1.39 -22.31
N GLY A 232 0.32 -1.53 -21.02
CA GLY A 232 0.97 -2.47 -20.12
C GLY A 232 0.62 -3.93 -20.44
N PRO A 233 1.30 -4.88 -19.78
CA PRO A 233 1.08 -6.30 -19.99
C PRO A 233 -0.34 -6.75 -19.64
N GLU A 234 -0.98 -7.49 -20.54
CA GLU A 234 -2.34 -8.03 -20.35
C GLU A 234 -2.40 -9.02 -19.17
N GLU A 235 -1.29 -9.70 -18.87
CA GLU A 235 -1.18 -10.61 -17.71
C GLU A 235 -1.39 -9.91 -16.37
N ILE A 236 -1.23 -8.58 -16.33
CA ILE A 236 -1.44 -7.75 -15.14
C ILE A 236 -2.73 -6.95 -15.29
N ARG A 237 -2.98 -6.40 -16.50
CA ARG A 237 -4.23 -5.66 -16.78
C ARG A 237 -5.47 -6.53 -16.69
N ARG A 238 -5.38 -7.85 -16.88
CA ARG A 238 -6.53 -8.79 -16.87
C ARG A 238 -6.28 -10.04 -16.04
N GLY A 239 -5.24 -10.03 -15.21
CA GLY A 239 -4.80 -11.23 -14.50
C GLY A 239 -5.39 -11.40 -13.10
N ALA A 240 -6.26 -10.49 -12.65
CA ALA A 240 -7.01 -10.70 -11.41
C ALA A 240 -7.94 -11.93 -11.53
N ASP A 241 -8.44 -12.42 -10.40
CA ASP A 241 -9.28 -13.61 -10.33
C ASP A 241 -10.60 -13.50 -11.14
N ASP A 242 -11.13 -12.30 -11.25
CA ASP A 242 -12.32 -11.94 -12.03
C ASP A 242 -12.02 -11.36 -13.42
N GLY A 243 -10.75 -11.36 -13.83
CA GLY A 243 -10.29 -10.80 -15.10
C GLY A 243 -10.11 -9.28 -15.13
N ALA A 244 -10.24 -8.59 -13.98
CA ALA A 244 -9.89 -7.18 -13.86
C ALA A 244 -8.37 -6.98 -13.77
N GLU A 245 -7.97 -5.72 -13.60
CA GLU A 245 -6.57 -5.37 -13.38
C GLU A 245 -6.13 -5.71 -11.95
N MET A 246 -4.88 -6.12 -11.79
CA MET A 246 -4.27 -6.27 -10.47
C MET A 246 -3.87 -4.92 -9.87
N GLY A 247 -3.84 -4.82 -8.55
CA GLY A 247 -3.33 -3.67 -7.79
C GLY A 247 -4.43 -2.75 -7.27
N ALA A 248 -4.02 -1.57 -6.80
CA ALA A 248 -4.87 -0.60 -6.10
C ALA A 248 -6.09 -0.11 -6.89
N PHE A 249 -6.03 -0.16 -8.22
CA PHE A 249 -7.08 0.34 -9.11
C PHE A 249 -8.01 -0.75 -9.64
N HIS A 250 -7.93 -1.97 -9.11
CA HIS A 250 -8.76 -3.11 -9.51
C HIS A 250 -10.25 -2.76 -9.63
N ASP A 251 -10.80 -2.07 -8.62
CA ASP A 251 -12.24 -1.73 -8.53
C ASP A 251 -12.69 -0.69 -9.58
N LEU A 252 -11.79 -0.12 -10.38
CA LEU A 252 -12.19 0.70 -11.53
C LEU A 252 -12.71 -0.13 -12.70
N TYR A 253 -12.43 -1.45 -12.70
CA TYR A 253 -12.83 -2.39 -13.75
C TYR A 253 -12.53 -1.86 -15.16
N ARG A 254 -11.37 -1.20 -15.33
CA ARG A 254 -10.98 -0.56 -16.60
C ARG A 254 -11.00 -1.53 -17.78
N PRO A 255 -10.47 -2.76 -17.68
CA PRO A 255 -10.52 -3.72 -18.79
C PRO A 255 -11.94 -4.08 -19.22
N GLN A 256 -12.84 -4.29 -18.25
CA GLN A 256 -14.24 -4.63 -18.51
C GLN A 256 -15.00 -3.45 -19.12
N ARG A 257 -14.75 -2.23 -18.63
CA ARG A 257 -15.32 -1.00 -19.20
C ARG A 257 -14.84 -0.77 -20.64
N GLU A 258 -13.57 -1.04 -20.90
CA GLU A 258 -12.99 -0.97 -22.23
C GLU A 258 -13.65 -1.99 -23.18
N ASP A 259 -13.83 -3.24 -22.74
CA ASP A 259 -14.50 -4.27 -23.55
C ASP A 259 -15.96 -3.91 -23.83
N GLY A 260 -16.68 -3.40 -22.82
CA GLY A 260 -18.04 -2.90 -22.98
C GLY A 260 -18.11 -1.77 -24.01
N LEU A 261 -17.17 -0.83 -23.97
CA LEU A 261 -17.08 0.26 -24.94
C LEU A 261 -16.77 -0.26 -26.36
N ARG A 262 -15.81 -1.18 -26.50
CA ARG A 262 -15.47 -1.80 -27.79
C ARG A 262 -16.67 -2.52 -28.40
N ALA A 263 -17.41 -3.29 -27.59
CA ALA A 263 -18.61 -3.99 -28.05
C ALA A 263 -19.66 -3.01 -28.59
N ARG A 264 -19.88 -1.88 -27.90
CA ARG A 264 -20.82 -0.84 -28.35
C ARG A 264 -20.33 -0.12 -29.60
N LEU A 265 -19.04 0.20 -29.70
CA LEU A 265 -18.50 0.79 -30.93
C LEU A 265 -18.68 -0.16 -32.11
N ALA A 266 -18.41 -1.45 -31.95
CA ALA A 266 -18.61 -2.43 -33.02
C ALA A 266 -20.08 -2.54 -33.47
N GLU A 267 -21.03 -2.41 -32.54
CA GLU A 267 -22.48 -2.49 -32.82
C GLU A 267 -23.04 -1.21 -33.48
N TYR A 268 -22.56 -0.03 -33.06
CA TYR A 268 -23.17 1.26 -33.40
C TYR A 268 -22.33 2.15 -34.32
N THR A 269 -21.17 1.71 -34.81
CA THR A 269 -20.38 2.49 -35.77
C THR A 269 -21.12 2.59 -37.11
N PRO A 270 -21.38 3.81 -37.63
CA PRO A 270 -22.04 3.98 -38.92
C PRO A 270 -21.27 3.32 -40.07
N ALA A 271 -22.01 2.84 -41.06
CA ALA A 271 -21.40 2.26 -42.26
C ALA A 271 -20.47 3.28 -42.96
N GLY A 272 -19.25 2.84 -43.28
CA GLY A 272 -18.23 3.68 -43.91
C GLY A 272 -17.42 4.55 -42.94
N ALA A 273 -17.58 4.36 -41.62
CA ALA A 273 -16.74 4.98 -40.59
C ALA A 273 -15.98 3.92 -39.77
N ASP A 274 -14.82 4.31 -39.23
CA ASP A 274 -14.03 3.52 -38.28
C ASP A 274 -13.98 4.23 -36.93
N ALA A 275 -14.15 3.47 -35.85
CA ALA A 275 -14.06 3.98 -34.48
C ALA A 275 -12.90 3.33 -33.73
N GLY A 276 -12.16 4.13 -32.97
CA GLY A 276 -11.03 3.68 -32.15
C GLY A 276 -11.07 4.28 -30.75
N ILE A 277 -10.47 3.58 -29.79
CA ILE A 277 -10.33 4.05 -28.40
C ILE A 277 -8.91 4.63 -28.23
N PHE A 278 -8.84 5.88 -27.79
CA PHE A 278 -7.59 6.57 -27.49
C PHE A 278 -7.60 6.99 -26.02
N PHE A 279 -6.63 6.48 -25.27
CA PHE A 279 -6.44 6.87 -23.88
C PHE A 279 -5.63 8.17 -23.81
N VAL A 280 -6.10 9.09 -22.96
CA VAL A 280 -5.39 10.33 -22.65
C VAL A 280 -4.78 10.14 -21.27
N THR A 281 -3.46 10.03 -21.24
CA THR A 281 -2.60 10.00 -20.05
C THR A 281 -1.60 11.13 -20.18
#